data_AF-A0A6L8H3P8-F1
#
_entry.id   AF-A0A6L8H3P8-F1
#
_cell.length_a   1.000
_cell.length_b   1.000
_cell.length_c   1.000
_cell.angle_alpha   90.00
_cell.angle_beta   90.00
_cell.angle_gamma   90.00
#
_symmetry.space_group_name_H-M   'P 1'
#
loop_
_entity.id
_entity.type
_entity.pdbx_description
1 polymer ?
#
loop_
_entity_poly.entity_id
_entity_poly.type
_entity_poly.pdbx_seq_one_letter_code
_entity_poly.pdbx_strand_id
1 'polypeptide(L)' 'LYIHAYRNVGIFYENAVNRILQDFVKACKPEWAVVTGTFTARGGLSSTIRAQYPQTRRGA' A
#
# COMPACT_ATOMS: atom_id res chain seq x y z
N LEU A 1 -11.43 -1.66 -13.56
CA LEU A 1 -11.34 -1.08 -12.20
C LEU A 1 -9.95 -1.35 -11.60
N TYR A 2 -9.34 -0.35 -10.94
CA TYR A 2 -7.92 -0.32 -10.55
C TYR A 2 -7.47 -1.46 -9.62
N ILE A 3 -8.15 -1.69 -8.49
CA ILE A 3 -7.76 -2.73 -7.53
C ILE A 3 -7.85 -4.15 -8.13
N HIS A 4 -8.79 -4.39 -9.05
CA HIS A 4 -8.91 -5.70 -9.70
C HIS A 4 -7.71 -6.05 -10.58
N ALA A 5 -6.94 -5.06 -11.04
CA ALA A 5 -5.71 -5.31 -11.81
C ALA A 5 -4.65 -6.09 -10.99
N TYR A 6 -4.74 -6.08 -9.66
CA TYR A 6 -3.80 -6.79 -8.77
C TYR A 6 -4.12 -8.28 -8.59
N ARG A 7 -5.26 -8.79 -9.10
CA ARG A 7 -5.71 -10.17 -8.86
C ARG A 7 -4.71 -11.23 -9.32
N ASN A 8 -4.06 -11.01 -10.45
CA ASN A 8 -3.14 -11.97 -11.08
C ASN A 8 -1.68 -11.46 -11.07
N VAL A 9 -1.37 -10.52 -10.18
CA VAL A 9 -0.03 -9.95 -10.06
C VAL A 9 0.68 -10.61 -8.88
N GLY A 10 1.77 -11.33 -9.16
CA GLY A 10 2.67 -11.81 -8.12
C GLY A 10 3.46 -10.64 -7.53
N ILE A 11 3.00 -10.10 -6.41
CA ILE A 11 3.60 -8.92 -5.75
C ILE A 11 3.60 -9.11 -4.23
N PHE A 12 4.66 -8.65 -3.57
CA PHE A 12 4.72 -8.58 -2.10
C PHE A 12 3.66 -7.62 -1.56
N TYR A 13 3.14 -7.91 -0.37
CA TYR A 13 2.11 -7.11 0.30
C TYR A 13 2.54 -5.65 0.49
N GLU A 14 3.81 -5.44 0.86
CA GLU A 14 4.43 -4.13 1.04
C GLU A 14 4.45 -3.35 -0.27
N ASN A 15 4.87 -4.01 -1.36
CA ASN A 15 4.96 -3.37 -2.66
C ASN A 15 3.57 -3.04 -3.21
N ALA A 16 2.57 -3.89 -2.97
CA ALA A 16 1.19 -3.61 -3.38
C ALA A 16 0.67 -2.33 -2.69
N VAL A 17 0.80 -2.23 -1.37
CA VAL A 17 0.32 -1.07 -0.60
C VAL A 17 1.09 0.20 -0.98
N ASN A 18 2.42 0.14 -1.11
CA ASN A 18 3.23 1.28 -1.54
C ASN A 18 2.86 1.75 -2.94
N ARG A 19 2.68 0.83 -3.90
CA ARG A 19 2.30 1.17 -5.27
C ARG A 19 0.91 1.81 -5.33
N ILE A 20 -0.06 1.27 -4.59
CA ILE A 20 -1.41 1.85 -4.51
C ILE A 20 -1.35 3.29 -3.99
N LEU A 21 -0.58 3.55 -2.93
CA LEU A 21 -0.40 4.91 -2.43
C LEU A 21 0.27 5.82 -3.47
N GLN A 22 1.34 5.37 -4.11
CA GLN A 22 2.06 6.16 -5.12
C GLN A 22 1.18 6.54 -6.30
N ASP A 23 0.41 5.59 -6.83
CA ASP A 23 -0.47 5.82 -7.97
C ASP A 23 -1.64 6.74 -7.58
N PHE A 24 -2.16 6.61 -6.35
CA PHE A 24 -3.15 7.54 -5.80
C PHE A 24 -2.58 8.97 -5.67
N VAL A 25 -1.38 9.13 -5.11
CA VAL A 25 -0.73 10.43 -4.94
C VAL A 25 -0.48 11.09 -6.29
N LYS A 26 -0.01 10.33 -7.29
CA LYS A 26 0.21 10.83 -8.66
C LYS A 26 -1.08 11.31 -9.31
N ALA A 27 -2.18 10.57 -9.13
CA ALA A 27 -3.46 10.89 -9.74
C ALA A 27 -4.17 12.08 -9.07
N CYS A 28 -4.13 12.14 -7.73
CA CYS A 28 -4.97 13.07 -6.95
C CYS A 28 -4.21 14.26 -6.35
N LYS A 29 -2.87 14.19 -6.25
CA LYS A 29 -2.02 15.19 -5.58
C LYS A 29 -2.57 15.62 -4.20
N PRO A 30 -2.87 14.66 -3.30
CA PRO A 30 -3.47 14.96 -2.01
C PRO A 30 -2.49 15.71 -1.09
N GLU A 31 -3.02 16.47 -0.13
CA GLU A 31 -2.22 17.04 0.95
C GLU A 31 -1.66 15.94 1.88
N TRP A 32 -2.50 14.95 2.20
CA TRP A 32 -2.12 13.77 2.96
C TRP A 32 -2.90 12.53 2.50
N ALA A 33 -2.33 11.35 2.66
CA ALA A 33 -2.99 10.07 2.36
C ALA A 33 -2.40 8.92 3.18
N VAL A 34 -3.21 7.92 3.49
CA VAL A 34 -2.78 6.68 4.13
C VAL A 34 -3.42 5.50 3.41
N VAL A 35 -2.63 4.49 3.09
CA VAL A 35 -3.12 3.22 2.55
C VAL A 35 -2.73 2.11 3.52
N THR A 36 -3.74 1.35 3.96
CA THR A 36 -3.56 0.19 4.83
C THR A 36 -4.02 -1.07 4.09
N GLY A 37 -3.13 -2.04 3.95
CA GLY A 37 -3.45 -3.36 3.44
C GLY A 37 -3.47 -4.39 4.57
N THR A 38 -4.62 -5.01 4.80
CA THR A 38 -4.78 -6.11 5.76
C THR A 38 -4.84 -7.41 4.98
N PHE A 39 -3.87 -8.29 5.20
CA PHE A 39 -3.72 -9.54 4.46
C PHE A 39 -4.05 -10.74 5.34
N THR A 40 -4.83 -11.66 4.78
CA THR A 40 -5.18 -12.92 5.45
C THR A 40 -3.94 -13.73 5.77
N ALA A 41 -4.01 -14.49 6.87
CA ALA A 41 -2.87 -15.23 7.36
C ALA A 41 -2.38 -16.27 6.33
N ARG A 42 -1.05 -16.34 6.16
CA ARG A 42 -0.38 -17.46 5.49
C ARG A 42 0.54 -18.13 6.51
N GLY A 43 0.37 -19.44 6.72
CA GLY A 43 1.15 -20.16 7.74
C GLY A 43 0.90 -19.67 9.17
N GLY A 44 -0.31 -19.19 9.47
CA GLY A 44 -0.68 -18.69 10.82
C GLY A 44 -0.28 -17.25 11.12
N LEU A 45 0.46 -16.58 10.24
CA LEU A 45 0.86 -15.18 10.40
C LEU A 45 0.04 -14.26 9.49
N SER A 46 -0.64 -13.29 10.09
CA SER A 46 -1.31 -12.20 9.36
C SER A 46 -0.39 -10.98 9.26
N SER A 47 -0.59 -10.16 8.24
CA SER A 47 0.23 -8.97 8.02
C SER A 47 -0.67 -7.77 7.77
N THR A 48 -0.40 -6.68 8.48
CA THR A 48 -1.01 -5.37 8.23
C THR A 48 0.09 -4.41 7.83
N ILE A 49 0.02 -3.92 6.60
CA ILE A 49 0.99 -2.99 6.04
C ILE A 49 0.34 -1.60 5.95
N ARG A 50 1.05 -0.56 6.40
CA ARG A 50 0.59 0.83 6.34
C ARG A 50 1.62 1.71 5.63
N ALA A 51 1.20 2.41 4.58
CA ALA A 51 1.97 3.43 3.88
C ALA A 51 1.27 4.79 4.00
N GLN A 52 2.04 5.88 4.01
CA GLN A 52 1.49 7.23 4.18
C GLN A 52 2.24 8.28 3.34
N TYR A 53 1.51 9.29 2.90
CA TYR A 53 1.98 10.49 2.22
C TYR A 53 1.53 11.75 3.02
N PRO A 54 2.40 12.76 3.20
CA PRO A 54 3.83 12.73 2.93
C PRO A 54 4.51 11.69 3.84
N GLN A 55 5.61 11.10 3.35
CA GLN A 55 6.33 10.09 4.11
C GLN A 55 6.89 10.75 5.38
N THR A 56 6.40 10.35 6.55
CA THR A 56 7.04 10.74 7.82
C THR A 56 8.51 10.32 7.73
N ARG A 57 9.43 11.29 7.72
CA ARG A 57 10.84 11.03 7.95
C ARG A 57 10.98 10.33 9.30
N ARG A 58 11.19 9.02 9.32
CA ARG A 58 11.87 8.41 10.45
C ARG A 58 13.33 8.89 10.38
N GLY A 59 13.83 9.36 11.52
CA GLY A 59 15.00 10.22 11.65
C GLY A 59 16.29 9.72 10.99
N ALA A 60 17.18 10.69 10.78
CA ALA A 60 18.59 10.53 10.45
C ALA A 60 19.36 9.76 11.52
#